data_AF-A0A6J4S699-F1
#
_entry.id   AF-A0A6J4S699-F1
#
_cell.length_a   1.000
_cell.length_b   1.000
_cell.length_c   1.000
_cell.angle_alpha   90.00
_cell.angle_beta   90.00
_cell.angle_gamma   90.00
#
_symmetry.space_group_name_H-M   'P 1'
#
loop_
_entity.id
_entity.type
_entity.pdbx_description
1 polymer ?
#
loop_
_entity_poly.entity_id
_entity_poly.type
_entity_poly.pdbx_seq_one_letter_code
_entity_poly.pdbx_strand_id
1 'polypeptide(L)'
;REGGWNLGGVDADGKPISKTIDAQGFWQIASGKRYGAGQFFAYDATSFRVREASFGYAIPVPSAGLVKAVKLSVVARNLLWLYRGSSLLNIPGIGKRKMWFDPDMSLGNSNYQGVEYGTLPSTRSLGLNLQVTF
;
A
#
# COMPACT_ATOMS: atom_id res chain seq x y z
N ARG A 1 13.04 21.86 5.96
CA ARG A 1 12.23 23.05 5.59
C ARG A 1 13.03 24.01 4.72
N GLU A 2 14.33 24.15 4.94
CA GLU A 2 15.22 25.01 4.12
C GLU A 2 15.83 24.30 2.90
N GLY A 3 15.74 22.96 2.81
CA GLY A 3 16.41 22.18 1.76
C GLY A 3 17.83 21.84 2.18
N GLY A 4 18.78 21.87 1.25
CA GLY A 4 20.20 21.60 1.49
C GLY A 4 20.56 20.11 1.44
N TRP A 5 19.71 19.28 0.83
CA TRP A 5 19.97 17.84 0.77
C TRP A 5 21.00 17.53 -0.30
N ASN A 6 22.13 16.94 0.12
CA ASN A 6 22.99 16.23 -0.81
C ASN A 6 22.43 14.82 -0.98
N LEU A 7 21.77 14.57 -2.12
CA LEU A 7 21.15 13.28 -2.43
C LEU A 7 22.15 12.25 -2.97
N GLY A 8 23.41 12.66 -3.14
CA GLY A 8 24.42 11.89 -3.85
C GLY A 8 24.09 11.73 -5.33
N GLY A 9 24.96 11.02 -6.04
CA GLY A 9 24.83 10.76 -7.48
C GLY A 9 26.11 11.08 -8.22
N VAL A 10 26.10 10.80 -9.52
CA VAL A 10 27.20 11.07 -10.43
C VAL A 10 26.72 11.87 -11.63
N ASP A 11 27.61 12.66 -12.22
CA ASP A 11 27.36 13.32 -13.50
C ASP A 11 27.47 12.33 -14.68
N ALA A 12 27.29 12.84 -15.90
CA ALA A 12 27.38 12.03 -17.12
C ALA A 12 28.77 11.39 -17.31
N ASP A 13 29.80 11.95 -16.69
CA ASP A 13 31.19 11.47 -16.73
C ASP A 13 31.51 10.55 -15.54
N GLY A 14 30.52 10.22 -14.70
CA GLY A 14 30.68 9.35 -13.53
C GLY A 14 31.32 10.02 -12.32
N LYS A 15 31.53 11.35 -12.33
CA LYS A 15 32.12 12.07 -11.20
C LYS A 15 31.05 12.37 -10.14
N PRO A 16 31.38 12.27 -8.85
CA PRO A 16 30.42 12.48 -7.77
C PRO A 16 29.92 13.94 -7.73
N ILE A 17 28.59 14.10 -7.67
CA ILE A 17 27.96 15.41 -7.50
C ILE A 17 27.72 15.65 -6.01
N SER A 18 28.28 16.75 -5.49
CA SER A 18 28.07 17.19 -4.10
C SER A 18 27.10 18.37 -3.97
N LYS A 19 26.49 18.80 -5.08
CA LYS A 19 25.59 19.95 -5.10
C LYS A 19 24.32 19.62 -4.34
N THR A 20 23.97 20.47 -3.38
CA THR A 20 22.75 20.32 -2.59
C THR A 20 21.53 20.83 -3.33
N ILE A 21 20.38 20.17 -3.16
CA ILE A 21 19.09 20.68 -3.62
C ILE A 21 18.44 21.53 -2.52
N ASP A 22 18.10 22.77 -2.84
CA ASP A 22 17.35 23.65 -1.97
C ASP A 22 15.84 23.38 -2.05
N ALA A 23 15.05 24.02 -1.17
CA ALA A 23 13.61 23.79 -1.14
C ALA A 23 12.91 24.20 -2.45
N GLN A 24 13.35 25.29 -3.08
CA GLN A 24 12.78 25.76 -4.34
C GLN A 24 13.11 24.80 -5.49
N GLY A 25 14.36 24.37 -5.62
CA GLY A 25 14.80 23.40 -6.60
C GLY A 25 14.08 22.06 -6.44
N PHE A 26 13.81 21.63 -5.20
CA PHE A 26 12.98 20.45 -4.97
C PHE A 26 11.58 20.61 -5.56
N TRP A 27 10.89 21.71 -5.28
CA TRP A 27 9.52 21.92 -5.80
C TRP A 27 9.47 22.08 -7.32
N GLN A 28 10.45 22.75 -7.91
CA GLN A 28 10.48 23.04 -9.35
C GLN A 28 10.97 21.84 -10.18
N ILE A 29 11.96 21.09 -9.68
CA ILE A 29 12.68 20.08 -10.47
C ILE A 29 12.33 18.67 -10.00
N ALA A 30 12.42 18.39 -8.69
CA ALA A 30 12.23 17.03 -8.16
C ALA A 30 10.74 16.64 -8.08
N SER A 31 9.90 17.53 -7.55
CA SER A 31 8.45 17.31 -7.42
C SER A 31 7.75 17.39 -8.77
N GLY A 32 8.07 18.40 -9.59
CA GLY A 32 7.57 18.51 -10.97
C GLY A 32 6.05 18.39 -11.14
N LYS A 33 5.29 18.59 -10.05
CA LYS A 33 3.85 18.28 -9.92
C LYS A 33 3.51 16.83 -10.32
N ARG A 34 3.17 16.60 -11.58
CA ARG A 34 2.71 15.31 -12.13
C ARG A 34 3.82 14.53 -12.86
N TYR A 35 4.92 15.22 -13.20
CA TYR A 35 6.05 14.66 -13.95
C TYR A 35 7.36 14.79 -13.17
N GLY A 36 7.27 14.77 -11.84
CA GLY A 36 8.45 14.78 -10.97
C GLY A 36 9.36 13.58 -11.18
N ALA A 37 10.57 13.70 -10.64
CA ALA A 37 11.53 12.62 -10.61
C ALA A 37 10.99 11.45 -9.76
N GLY A 38 10.58 10.36 -10.42
CA GLY A 38 9.90 9.24 -9.78
C GLY A 38 10.65 8.61 -8.59
N GLN A 39 11.98 8.71 -8.56
CA GLN A 39 12.81 8.19 -7.46
C GLN A 39 12.46 8.78 -6.08
N PHE A 40 12.02 10.05 -6.03
CA PHE A 40 11.60 10.69 -4.76
C PHE A 40 10.30 10.13 -4.21
N PHE A 41 9.48 9.51 -5.07
CA PHE A 41 8.15 9.02 -4.76
C PHE A 41 8.02 7.51 -4.97
N ALA A 42 9.14 6.82 -5.22
CA ALA A 42 9.19 5.39 -5.40
C ALA A 42 9.30 4.68 -4.04
N TYR A 43 8.49 3.65 -3.86
CA TYR A 43 8.46 2.82 -2.67
C TYR A 43 8.69 1.36 -3.06
N ASP A 44 9.28 0.61 -2.15
CA ASP A 44 9.26 -0.83 -2.20
C ASP A 44 7.80 -1.32 -1.99
N ALA A 45 7.27 -2.05 -2.97
CA ALA A 45 5.89 -2.55 -2.94
C ALA A 45 5.73 -3.86 -2.15
N THR A 46 6.82 -4.40 -1.57
CA THR A 46 6.78 -5.62 -0.76
C THR A 46 5.88 -5.38 0.44
N SER A 47 4.85 -6.21 0.57
CA SER A 47 3.89 -6.08 1.64
C SER A 47 3.35 -7.45 2.04
N PHE A 48 3.16 -7.61 3.34
CA PHE A 48 2.55 -8.81 3.91
C PHE A 48 1.24 -8.38 4.56
N ARG A 49 0.11 -8.94 4.13
CA ARG A 49 -1.21 -8.57 4.63
C ARG A 49 -2.08 -9.80 4.86
N VAL A 50 -2.89 -9.75 5.92
CA VAL A 50 -3.92 -10.74 6.16
C VAL A 50 -5.11 -10.40 5.26
N ARG A 51 -5.14 -11.01 4.07
CA ARG A 51 -6.14 -10.73 3.02
C ARG A 51 -7.54 -11.17 3.43
N GLU A 52 -7.68 -12.35 4.01
CA GLU A 52 -8.96 -12.88 4.44
C GLU A 52 -8.79 -13.75 5.68
N ALA A 53 -9.73 -13.64 6.61
CA ALA A 53 -9.92 -14.60 7.68
C ALA A 53 -11.42 -14.91 7.78
N SER A 54 -11.76 -16.19 7.88
CA SER A 54 -13.12 -16.64 8.10
C SER A 54 -13.19 -17.61 9.26
N PHE A 55 -14.17 -17.41 10.13
CA PHE A 55 -14.47 -18.31 11.22
C PHE A 55 -15.93 -18.76 11.09
N GLY A 56 -16.16 -20.06 11.08
CA GLY A 56 -17.49 -20.63 10.92
C GLY A 56 -17.81 -21.61 12.04
N TYR A 57 -19.03 -21.54 12.55
CA TYR A 57 -19.58 -22.47 13.53
C TYR A 57 -20.79 -23.20 12.95
N ALA A 58 -20.71 -24.54 12.91
CA ALA A 58 -21.84 -25.39 12.56
C ALA A 58 -22.70 -25.58 13.80
N ILE A 59 -23.94 -25.10 13.74
CA ILE A 59 -24.89 -25.21 14.84
C ILE A 59 -25.52 -26.61 14.78
N PRO A 60 -25.43 -27.41 15.86
CA PRO A 60 -26.09 -28.70 15.92
C PRO A 60 -27.60 -28.53 15.76
N VAL A 61 -28.20 -29.23 14.78
CA VAL A 61 -29.65 -29.24 14.55
C VAL A 61 -30.20 -30.67 14.63
N PRO A 62 -31.45 -30.86 15.08
CA PRO A 62 -32.05 -32.19 15.15
C PRO A 62 -32.22 -32.84 13.77
N SER A 63 -31.90 -34.13 13.66
CA SER A 63 -31.98 -34.90 12.42
C SER A 63 -33.39 -35.12 11.88
N ALA A 64 -34.43 -34.93 12.71
CA ALA A 64 -35.83 -35.11 12.33
C ALA A 64 -36.54 -33.79 11.94
N GLY A 65 -35.82 -32.67 11.86
CA GLY A 65 -36.39 -31.35 11.53
C GLY A 65 -36.41 -31.02 10.04
N LEU A 66 -37.18 -29.98 9.67
CA LEU A 66 -37.18 -29.37 8.33
C LEU A 66 -35.82 -28.74 7.96
N VAL A 67 -34.97 -28.45 8.95
CA VAL A 67 -33.65 -27.84 8.77
C VAL A 67 -32.58 -28.91 8.98
N LYS A 68 -31.84 -29.22 7.91
CA LYS A 68 -30.76 -30.22 7.90
C LYS A 68 -29.44 -29.67 8.41
N ALA A 69 -29.16 -28.38 8.22
CA ALA A 69 -27.92 -27.77 8.69
C ALA A 69 -28.06 -26.26 8.86
N VAL A 70 -27.36 -25.71 9.85
CA VAL A 70 -27.19 -24.28 10.03
C VAL A 70 -25.71 -23.98 10.29
N LYS A 71 -25.16 -23.00 9.55
CA LYS A 71 -23.79 -22.52 9.75
C LYS A 71 -23.79 -21.00 9.85
N LEU A 72 -23.24 -20.49 10.96
CA LEU A 72 -22.95 -19.08 11.13
C LEU A 72 -21.47 -18.84 10.86
N SER A 73 -21.12 -17.88 10.02
CA SER A 73 -19.74 -17.53 9.72
C SER A 73 -19.49 -16.02 9.82
N VAL A 74 -18.34 -15.66 10.37
CA VAL A 74 -17.78 -14.30 10.33
C VAL A 74 -16.70 -14.29 9.25
N VAL A 75 -16.77 -13.34 8.33
CA VAL A 75 -15.79 -13.18 7.25
C VAL A 75 -15.21 -11.78 7.32
N ALA A 76 -13.88 -11.68 7.39
CA ALA A 76 -13.17 -10.43 7.39
C ALA A 76 -12.18 -10.39 6.22
N ARG A 77 -12.14 -9.28 5.49
CA ARG A 77 -11.22 -9.05 4.38
C ARG A 77 -10.44 -7.77 4.55
N ASN A 78 -9.21 -7.80 4.05
CA ASN A 78 -8.20 -6.74 4.18
C ASN A 78 -8.02 -6.31 5.65
N LEU A 79 -7.75 -7.28 6.52
CA LEU A 79 -7.72 -7.07 7.97
C LEU A 79 -6.56 -6.14 8.36
N LEU A 80 -5.31 -6.55 8.18
CA LEU A 80 -4.19 -5.72 8.60
C LEU A 80 -2.91 -6.02 7.84
N TRP A 81 -2.01 -5.04 7.83
CA TRP A 81 -0.66 -5.13 7.30
C TRP A 81 0.28 -5.66 8.38
N LEU A 82 0.93 -6.78 8.09
CA LEU A 82 2.05 -7.32 8.87
C LEU A 82 3.35 -6.60 8.50
N TYR A 83 3.48 -6.22 7.22
CA TYR A 83 4.62 -5.49 6.70
C TYR A 83 4.21 -4.63 5.51
N ARG A 84 4.92 -3.51 5.35
CA ARG A 84 4.82 -2.60 4.21
C ARG A 84 6.23 -2.20 3.81
N GLY A 85 6.53 -2.02 2.54
CA GLY A 85 7.84 -1.52 2.15
C GLY A 85 8.04 -0.05 2.54
N SER A 86 9.22 0.48 2.24
CA SER A 86 9.61 1.86 2.54
C SER A 86 10.06 2.57 1.26
N SER A 87 10.21 3.90 1.31
CA SER A 87 10.74 4.68 0.20
C SER A 87 12.11 4.15 -0.23
N LEU A 88 12.34 4.09 -1.54
CA LEU A 88 13.61 3.62 -2.09
C LEU A 88 14.73 4.62 -1.79
N LEU A 89 14.46 5.90 -2.03
CA LEU A 89 15.37 6.99 -1.71
C LEU A 89 15.41 7.24 -0.21
N ASN A 90 16.63 7.38 0.32
CA ASN A 90 16.89 7.84 1.68
C ASN A 90 17.22 9.33 1.64
N ILE A 91 16.32 10.17 2.12
CA ILE A 91 16.51 11.63 2.08
C ILE A 91 17.21 12.06 3.37
N PRO A 92 18.38 12.71 3.32
CA PRO A 92 19.08 13.20 4.51
C PRO A 92 18.18 14.07 5.40
N GLY A 93 18.17 13.79 6.70
CA GLY A 93 17.33 14.49 7.67
C GLY A 93 15.85 14.09 7.68
N ILE A 94 15.39 13.26 6.74
CA ILE A 94 14.02 12.69 6.72
C ILE A 94 14.06 11.15 6.88
N GLY A 95 15.08 10.50 6.35
CA GLY A 95 15.20 9.04 6.36
C GLY A 95 14.34 8.38 5.28
N LYS A 96 14.21 7.04 5.38
CA LYS A 96 13.23 6.27 4.60
C LYS A 96 11.85 6.35 5.24
N ARG A 97 10.82 6.50 4.41
CA ARG A 97 9.42 6.60 4.86
C ARG A 97 8.68 5.30 4.61
N LYS A 98 7.89 4.82 5.56
CA LYS A 98 7.03 3.66 5.34
C LYS A 98 6.00 3.98 4.26
N MET A 99 5.75 3.04 3.35
CA MET A 99 4.69 3.16 2.35
C MET A 99 3.35 3.41 3.06
N TRP A 100 2.61 4.40 2.57
CA TRP A 100 1.41 4.94 3.22
C TRP A 100 0.13 4.63 2.46
N PHE A 101 0.24 4.23 1.19
CA PHE A 101 -0.84 3.73 0.33
C PHE A 101 -0.87 2.18 0.26
N ASP A 102 -1.91 1.62 -0.36
CA ASP A 102 -2.04 0.18 -0.63
C ASP A 102 -1.41 -0.14 -2.00
N PRO A 103 -0.36 -0.99 -2.08
CA PRO A 103 0.30 -1.34 -3.34
C PRO A 103 -0.55 -2.21 -4.27
N ASP A 104 -1.63 -2.82 -3.76
CA ASP A 104 -2.59 -3.59 -4.57
C ASP A 104 -3.66 -2.67 -5.21
N MET A 105 -3.62 -1.37 -4.95
CA MET A 105 -4.43 -0.38 -5.66
C MET A 105 -3.66 0.19 -6.84
N SER A 106 -4.37 0.49 -7.92
CA SER A 106 -3.78 1.02 -9.13
C SER A 106 -4.68 2.10 -9.73
N LEU A 107 -4.05 3.10 -10.33
CA LEU A 107 -4.72 4.14 -11.10
C LEU A 107 -5.45 3.57 -12.34
N GLY A 108 -4.98 2.45 -12.89
CA GLY A 108 -5.61 1.82 -14.05
C GLY A 108 -4.96 0.51 -14.49
N ASN A 109 -5.76 -0.35 -15.13
CA ASN A 109 -5.38 -1.71 -15.52
C ASN A 109 -4.67 -1.72 -16.89
N SER A 110 -3.47 -1.14 -17.00
CA SER A 110 -2.64 -1.21 -18.22
C SER A 110 -1.23 -0.68 -17.93
N ASN A 111 -0.68 0.18 -18.78
CA ASN A 111 0.65 0.82 -18.66
C ASN A 111 0.81 1.73 -17.42
N TYR A 112 -0.21 1.83 -16.57
CA TYR A 112 -0.19 2.57 -15.30
C TYR A 112 0.00 1.65 -14.08
N GLN A 113 0.34 0.38 -14.29
CA GLN A 113 0.72 -0.52 -13.20
C GLN A 113 1.94 0.02 -12.44
N GLY A 114 1.88 -0.03 -11.11
CA GLY A 114 2.93 0.49 -10.24
C GLY A 114 2.89 2.02 -10.04
N VAL A 115 1.93 2.73 -10.65
CA VAL A 115 1.69 4.15 -10.40
C VAL A 115 0.39 4.32 -9.62
N GLU A 116 0.51 5.01 -8.50
CA GLU A 116 -0.58 5.34 -7.60
C GLU A 116 -0.71 6.86 -7.51
N TYR A 117 -1.88 7.40 -7.88
CA TYR A 117 -2.14 8.84 -7.84
C TYR A 117 -3.60 9.13 -7.50
N GLY A 118 -3.85 9.48 -6.25
CA GLY A 118 -5.17 9.94 -5.80
C GLY A 118 -6.23 8.84 -5.76
N THR A 119 -5.86 7.57 -5.63
CA THR A 119 -6.86 6.54 -5.35
C THR A 119 -7.43 6.69 -3.95
N LEU A 120 -8.63 6.13 -3.78
CA LEU A 120 -9.28 6.05 -2.49
C LEU A 120 -8.50 5.10 -1.57
N PRO A 121 -8.49 5.34 -0.25
CA PRO A 121 -7.89 4.40 0.69
C PRO A 121 -8.51 3.00 0.58
N SER A 122 -7.67 1.97 0.72
CA SER A 122 -8.14 0.57 0.78
C SER A 122 -9.13 0.37 1.93
N THR A 123 -10.22 -0.33 1.69
CA THR A 123 -11.24 -0.60 2.72
C THR A 123 -10.97 -1.91 3.46
N ARG A 124 -11.34 -1.95 4.74
CA ARG A 124 -11.43 -3.18 5.54
C ARG A 124 -12.90 -3.55 5.65
N SER A 125 -13.25 -4.81 5.36
CA SER A 125 -14.64 -5.27 5.47
C SER A 125 -14.77 -6.40 6.48
N LEU A 126 -15.79 -6.31 7.33
CA LEU A 126 -16.23 -7.38 8.23
C LEU A 126 -17.67 -7.72 7.89
N GLY A 127 -17.99 -9.01 7.78
CA GLY A 127 -19.31 -9.51 7.41
C GLY A 127 -19.72 -10.73 8.22
N LEU A 128 -21.03 -10.90 8.33
CA LEU A 128 -21.67 -12.07 8.90
C LEU A 128 -22.42 -12.83 7.81
N ASN A 129 -22.33 -14.15 7.81
CA ASN A 129 -23.00 -15.03 6.87
C ASN A 129 -23.73 -16.12 7.63
N LEU A 130 -25.05 -16.22 7.43
CA LEU A 130 -25.89 -17.28 7.96
C LEU A 130 -26.34 -18.16 6.80
N GLN A 131 -25.93 -19.43 6.82
CA GLN A 131 -26.33 -20.43 5.85
C GLN A 131 -27.30 -21.42 6.51
N VAL A 132 -28.47 -21.61 5.91
CA VAL A 132 -29.48 -22.57 6.34
C VAL A 132 -29.74 -23.56 5.20
N THR A 133 -29.77 -24.85 5.51
CA THR A 133 -30.06 -25.93 4.58
C THR A 133 -31.29 -26.70 5.06
N PHE A 134 -32.24 -26.96 4.15
CA PHE A 134 -33.51 -27.65 4.41
C PHE A 134 -33.51 -29.06 3.82
#